data_AF-A0A833ARR2-F1
#
_entry.id   AF-A0A833ARR2-F1
#
_cell.length_a   1.000
_cell.length_b   1.000
_cell.length_c   1.000
_cell.angle_alpha   90.00
_cell.angle_beta   90.00
_cell.angle_gamma   90.00
#
_symmetry.space_group_name_H-M   'P 1'
#
loop_
_entity.id
_entity.type
_entity.pdbx_description
1 polymer ?
#
loop_
_entity_poly.entity_id
_entity_poly.type
_entity_poly.pdbx_seq_one_letter_code
_entity_poly.pdbx_strand_id
1 'polypeptide(L)' 'MPSDQKYYTVDSPTTVEHRVKDSLFIAHLRPANSREQAEDIISMIRAGYADATHNC' A
#
# COMPACT_ATOMS: atom_id res chain seq x y z
N MET A 1 15.14 -22.95 -11.66
CA MET A 1 13.85 -22.23 -11.66
C MET A 1 13.81 -21.42 -12.95
N PRO A 2 12.79 -21.54 -13.82
CA PRO A 2 12.78 -20.76 -15.05
C PRO A 2 12.66 -19.27 -14.68
N SER A 3 13.71 -18.51 -14.95
CA SER A 3 13.92 -17.11 -14.54
C SER A 3 13.31 -16.09 -15.51
N ASP A 4 12.44 -16.52 -16.42
CA ASP A 4 11.95 -15.70 -17.54
C ASP A 4 10.43 -15.44 -17.52
N GLN A 5 9.79 -15.65 -16.37
CA GLN A 5 8.39 -15.24 -16.19
C GLN A 5 8.31 -13.74 -15.90
N LYS A 6 7.72 -13.00 -16.84
CA LYS A 6 7.36 -11.59 -16.65
C LYS A 6 6.01 -11.51 -15.93
N TYR A 7 5.99 -10.78 -14.83
CA TYR A 7 4.79 -10.48 -14.07
C TYR A 7 4.47 -8.99 -14.22
N TYR A 8 3.17 -8.68 -14.25
CA TYR A 8 2.72 -7.30 -14.15
C TYR A 8 2.76 -6.84 -12.69
N THR A 9 3.09 -5.57 -12.50
CA THR A 9 3.04 -4.90 -11.20
C THR A 9 2.36 -3.54 -11.38
N VAL A 10 2.10 -2.87 -10.27
CA VAL A 10 1.51 -1.53 -10.24
C VAL A 10 2.50 -0.54 -10.86
N ASP A 11 2.05 0.19 -11.87
CA ASP A 11 2.89 1.17 -12.58
C ASP A 11 3.19 2.41 -11.72
N SER A 12 2.19 2.89 -10.99
CA SER A 12 2.31 4.11 -10.17
C SER A 12 1.59 4.03 -8.83
N PRO A 13 2.09 4.72 -7.79
CA PRO A 13 1.37 4.98 -6.55
C PRO A 13 -0.09 5.41 -6.78
N THR A 14 -1.02 4.67 -6.21
CA THR A 14 -2.46 4.98 -6.26
C THR A 14 -3.06 4.96 -4.87
N THR A 15 -3.93 5.91 -4.55
CA THR A 15 -4.68 5.95 -3.30
C THR A 15 -6.17 5.95 -3.63
N VAL A 16 -6.95 5.12 -2.95
CA VAL A 16 -8.40 5.04 -3.13
C VAL A 16 -9.07 5.09 -1.77
N GLU A 17 -10.08 5.94 -1.65
CA GLU A 17 -10.94 6.01 -0.48
C GLU A 17 -12.23 5.23 -0.72
N HIS A 18 -12.66 4.50 0.29
CA HIS A 18 -13.91 3.78 0.29
C HIS A 18 -14.63 3.96 1.62
N ARG A 19 -15.84 4.49 1.58
CA ARG A 19 -16.67 4.70 2.78
C ARG A 19 -17.65 3.55 2.94
N VAL A 20 -17.62 2.90 4.10
CA VAL A 20 -18.57 1.85 4.48
C VAL A 20 -19.25 2.28 5.75
N LYS A 21 -20.55 2.62 5.66
CA LYS A 21 -21.29 3.28 6.74
C LYS A 21 -20.55 4.55 7.18
N ASP A 22 -20.27 4.69 8.48
CA ASP A 22 -19.56 5.84 9.05
C ASP A 22 -18.03 5.66 9.08
N SER A 23 -17.51 4.53 8.58
CA SER A 23 -16.07 4.24 8.54
C SER A 23 -15.47 4.62 7.19
N LEU A 24 -14.29 5.25 7.23
CA LEU A 24 -13.47 5.56 6.06
C LEU A 24 -12.32 4.55 5.96
N PHE A 25 -12.22 3.88 4.80
CA PHE A 25 -11.11 2.98 4.47
C PHE A 25 -10.27 3.63 3.38
N ILE A 26 -8.96 3.70 3.58
CA ILE A 26 -8.03 4.32 2.63
C ILE A 26 -7.04 3.26 2.18
N ALA A 27 -7.14 2.84 0.92
CA ALA A 27 -6.26 1.85 0.33
C ALA A 27 -5.09 2.54 -0.37
N HIS A 28 -3.87 2.13 -0.02
CA HIS A 28 -2.64 2.62 -0.63
C HIS A 28 -1.97 1.52 -1.45
N LEU A 29 -1.96 1.68 -2.77
CA LEU A 29 -1.24 0.81 -3.71
C LEU A 29 0.09 1.47 -4.07
N ARG A 30 1.20 0.80 -3.78
CA ARG A 30 2.56 1.28 -4.08
C ARG A 30 3.39 0.11 -4.62
N PRO A 31 4.13 0.29 -5.73
CA PRO A 31 5.10 -0.72 -6.15
C PRO A 31 6.24 -0.81 -5.14
N ALA A 32 6.66 -2.04 -4.82
CA ALA A 32 7.83 -2.31 -4.00
C ALA A 32 8.66 -3.42 -4.66
N ASN A 33 9.96 -3.17 -4.82
CA ASN A 33 10.92 -4.10 -5.42
C ASN A 33 11.74 -4.86 -4.36
N SER A 34 11.61 -4.48 -3.09
CA SER A 34 12.23 -5.18 -1.97
C SER A 34 11.34 -5.12 -0.74
N ARG A 35 11.66 -5.97 0.24
CA ARG A 35 10.98 -6.00 1.53
C ARG A 35 11.20 -4.70 2.31
N GLU A 36 12.44 -4.21 2.32
CA GLU A 36 12.81 -2.98 3.02
C GLU A 36 12.02 -1.79 2.45
N GLN A 37 11.92 -1.69 1.11
CA GLN A 37 11.13 -0.66 0.46
C GLN A 37 9.64 -0.75 0.86
N ALA A 38 9.09 -1.97 0.98
CA ALA A 38 7.71 -2.16 1.42
C ALA A 38 7.50 -1.72 2.88
N GLU A 39 8.44 -2.05 3.77
CA GLU A 39 8.40 -1.68 5.19
C GLU A 39 8.51 -0.16 5.39
N ASP A 40 9.33 0.52 4.58
CA ASP A 40 9.43 1.99 4.57
C ASP A 40 8.13 2.66 4.11
N ILE A 41 7.50 2.12 3.06
CA ILE A 41 6.21 2.59 2.55
C ILE A 41 5.13 2.46 3.64
N ILE A 42 5.07 1.31 4.32
CA ILE A 42 4.10 1.08 5.41
C ILE A 42 4.33 2.09 6.53
N SER A 43 5.59 2.31 6.93
CA SER A 43 5.94 3.24 8.00
C SER A 43 5.53 4.69 7.67
N MET A 44 5.76 5.12 6.43
CA MET A 44 5.35 6.43 5.93
C MET A 44 3.82 6.60 5.97
N ILE A 45 3.06 5.63 5.48
CA ILE A 45 1.59 5.69 5.46
C ILE A 45 1.05 5.76 6.89
N ARG A 46 1.55 4.91 7.79
CA ARG A 46 1.14 4.89 9.20
C ARG A 46 1.37 6.22 9.90
N ALA A 47 2.49 6.88 9.61
CA ALA A 47 2.77 8.21 10.17
C ALA A 47 1.79 9.28 9.67
N GLY A 48 1.29 9.15 8.43
CA GLY A 48 0.31 10.06 7.84
C GLY A 48 -1.11 9.92 8.39
N TYR A 49 -1.46 8.76 8.95
CA TYR A 49 -2.77 8.45 9.54
C TYR A 49 -2.66 7.95 10.97
N ALA A 50 -1.99 8.76 11.81
CA ALA A 50 -1.79 8.45 13.22
C ALA A 50 -3.12 8.38 14.02
N ASP A 51 -4.19 8.95 13.50
CA ASP A 51 -5.54 8.97 14.05
C ASP A 51 -6.44 7.82 13.54
N ALA A 52 -5.98 7.03 12.57
CA ALA A 52 -6.72 5.87 12.08
C ALA A 52 -6.84 4.78 13.16
N THR A 53 -8.02 4.20 13.27
CA THR A 53 -8.30 3.12 14.25
C THR A 53 -7.43 1.89 14.02
N HIS A 54 -7.16 1.57 12.75
CA HIS A 54 -6.30 0.48 12.32
C HIS A 54 -5.47 0.92 11.11
N ASN A 55 -4.22 0.47 11.05
CA ASN A 55 -3.36 0.61 9.88
C ASN A 55 -2.82 -0.79 9.55
N CYS A 56 -3.57 -1.51 8.71
CA CYS A 56 -3.30 -2.89 8.31
C CYS A 56 -2.18 -2.96 7.26
#